data_AF-A0A7R9WZJ0-F1
#
_entry.id   AF-A0A7R9WZJ0-F1
#
_cell.length_a   1.000
_cell.length_b   1.000
_cell.length_c   1.000
_cell.angle_alpha   90.00
_cell.angle_beta   90.00
_cell.angle_gamma   90.00
#
_symmetry.space_group_name_H-M   'P 1'
#
loop_
_entity.id
_entity.type
_entity.pdbx_description
1 polymer ?
#
loop_
_entity_poly.entity_id
_entity_poly.type
_entity_poly.pdbx_seq_one_letter_code
_entity_poly.pdbx_strand_id
1 'polypeptide(L)'
;MVMAGDAARNKALPKLALTEITLGRMLGQGGFSVVSKVEAIDLQEVYDTSDEDAKLRAGFSSSMRDTQYVMKTLRTDLPEEEYTKGIVDLAIEADFLSVLSHENVVSMR
;
A
#
# COMPACT_ATOMS: atom_id res chain seq x y z
N MET A 1 -14.76 19.93 26.93
CA MET A 1 -14.95 19.21 25.65
C MET A 1 -13.75 18.31 25.49
N VAL A 2 -13.85 17.08 25.98
CA VAL A 2 -12.74 16.12 26.03
C VAL A 2 -12.69 15.46 24.65
N MET A 3 -11.61 15.71 23.91
CA MET A 3 -11.31 14.93 22.71
C MET A 3 -11.08 13.49 23.16
N ALA A 4 -12.04 12.62 22.86
CA ALA A 4 -11.90 11.20 23.09
C ALA A 4 -10.67 10.72 22.31
N GLY A 5 -9.67 10.24 23.05
CA GLY A 5 -8.56 9.48 22.49
C GLY A 5 -9.12 8.17 21.96
N ASP A 6 -9.56 8.17 20.71
CA ASP A 6 -9.57 6.94 19.92
C ASP A 6 -8.10 6.66 19.59
N ALA A 7 -7.54 5.67 20.28
CA ALA A 7 -6.37 4.98 19.76
C ALA A 7 -6.71 4.57 18.33
N ALA A 8 -6.14 5.26 17.34
CA ALA A 8 -6.32 4.96 15.94
C ALA A 8 -6.11 3.45 15.79
N ARG A 9 -7.20 2.71 15.58
CA ARG A 9 -7.13 1.26 15.39
C ARG A 9 -6.28 1.08 14.16
N ASN A 10 -5.02 0.68 14.36
CA ASN A 10 -4.10 0.37 13.28
C ASN A 10 -4.71 -0.84 12.57
N LYS A 11 -5.53 -0.59 11.56
CA LYS A 11 -6.22 -1.64 10.81
C LYS A 11 -5.12 -2.49 10.21
N ALA A 12 -5.07 -3.77 10.55
CA ALA A 12 -4.08 -4.67 10.00
C ALA A 12 -4.16 -4.61 8.47
N LEU A 13 -3.06 -4.20 7.84
CA LEU A 13 -2.92 -4.16 6.40
C LEU A 13 -2.45 -5.53 5.92
N PRO A 14 -3.01 -6.06 4.82
CA PRO A 14 -2.53 -7.29 4.20
C PRO A 14 -1.10 -7.07 3.73
N LYS A 15 -0.20 -7.97 4.12
CA LYS A 15 1.18 -7.96 3.62
C LYS A 15 1.24 -8.86 2.40
N LEU A 16 1.70 -8.33 1.27
CA LEU A 16 1.86 -9.07 0.02
C LEU A 16 3.33 -9.06 -0.40
N ALA A 17 3.76 -10.14 -1.04
CA ALA A 17 5.03 -10.15 -1.75
C ALA A 17 4.86 -9.44 -3.11
N LEU A 18 5.90 -8.77 -3.59
CA LEU A 18 5.88 -8.08 -4.88
C LEU A 18 5.57 -9.01 -6.06
N THR A 19 5.96 -10.29 -5.93
CA THR A 19 5.70 -11.35 -6.90
C THR A 19 4.22 -11.74 -7.00
N GLU A 20 3.39 -11.34 -6.03
CA GLU A 20 1.95 -11.58 -6.04
C GLU A 20 1.18 -10.45 -6.72
N ILE A 21 1.85 -9.36 -7.08
CA ILE A 21 1.22 -8.15 -7.62
C ILE A 21 1.62 -7.98 -9.08
N THR A 22 0.63 -8.06 -9.97
CA THR A 22 0.84 -7.70 -11.38
C THR A 22 0.58 -6.21 -11.55
N LEU A 23 1.62 -5.46 -11.91
CA LEU A 23 1.52 -4.04 -12.24
C LEU A 23 1.22 -3.84 -13.72
N GLY A 24 0.28 -2.95 -14.00
CA GLY A 24 -0.07 -2.50 -15.34
C GLY A 24 0.67 -1.23 -15.73
N ARG A 25 -0.03 -0.36 -16.48
CA ARG A 25 0.54 0.90 -16.95
C ARG A 25 0.98 1.81 -15.79
N MET A 26 2.05 2.56 -16.04
CA MET A 26 2.40 3.73 -15.24
C MET A 26 1.30 4.79 -15.37
N LEU A 27 0.84 5.30 -14.23
CA LEU A 27 -0.15 6.37 -14.14
C LEU A 27 0.51 7.74 -13.91
N GLY A 28 1.68 7.76 -13.28
CA GLY A 28 2.44 8.99 -13.07
C GLY A 28 3.81 8.73 -12.47
N GLN A 29 4.69 9.72 -12.63
CA GLN A 29 6.03 9.73 -12.08
C GLN A 29 6.28 11.08 -11.41
N GLY A 30 6.73 11.04 -10.15
CA GLY A 30 7.15 12.20 -9.38
C GLY A 30 8.68 12.30 -9.30
N GLY A 31 9.17 13.15 -8.38
CA GLY A 31 10.60 13.28 -8.11
C GLY A 31 11.24 11.94 -7.74
N PHE A 32 10.67 11.26 -6.73
CA PHE A 32 11.23 10.02 -6.19
C PHE A 32 10.45 8.76 -6.56
N SER A 33 9.15 8.86 -6.80
CA SER A 33 8.28 7.69 -6.92
C SER A 33 7.64 7.56 -8.28
N VAL A 34 7.24 6.35 -8.60
CA VAL A 34 6.36 6.02 -9.72
C VAL A 34 5.08 5.37 -9.20
N VAL A 35 3.95 5.71 -9.82
CA VAL A 35 2.64 5.15 -9.49
C VAL A 35 2.18 4.32 -10.67
N SER A 36 1.91 3.04 -10.42
CA SER A 36 1.43 2.09 -11.43
C SER A 36 0.08 1.53 -11.02
N LYS A 37 -0.77 1.24 -12.01
CA LYS A 37 -2.03 0.54 -11.75
C LYS A 37 -1.74 -0.90 -11.29
N VAL A 38 -2.49 -1.40 -10.31
CA VAL A 38 -2.50 -2.84 -10.00
C VAL A 38 -3.53 -3.51 -10.90
N GLU A 39 -3.11 -4.53 -11.66
CA GLU A 39 -3.97 -5.28 -12.57
C GLU A 39 -4.47 -6.58 -11.96
N ALA A 40 -3.63 -7.27 -11.19
CA ALA A 40 -3.99 -8.52 -10.53
C ALA A 40 -3.23 -8.72 -9.21
N ILE A 41 -3.85 -9.49 -8.32
CA ILE A 41 -3.25 -9.97 -7.07
C ILE A 41 -3.45 -11.48 -7.00
N ASP A 42 -2.36 -12.22 -7.19
CA ASP A 42 -2.32 -13.68 -7.23
C ASP A 42 -1.61 -14.20 -5.98
N LEU A 43 -2.40 -14.51 -4.94
CA LEU A 43 -1.88 -14.92 -3.64
C LEU A 43 -1.21 -16.29 -3.69
N GLN A 44 -0.09 -16.40 -2.98
CA GLN A 44 0.66 -17.63 -2.78
C GLN A 44 0.68 -17.98 -1.29
N GLU A 45 0.21 -19.19 -0.97
CA GLU A 45 0.09 -19.70 0.41
C GLU A 45 1.43 -19.72 1.15
N VAL A 46 2.55 -19.79 0.43
CA VAL A 46 3.90 -19.76 1.01
C VAL A 46 4.21 -18.48 1.81
N TYR A 47 3.46 -17.41 1.56
CA TYR A 47 3.58 -16.15 2.29
C TYR A 47 2.58 -16.03 3.45
N ASP A 48 1.66 -16.99 3.62
CA ASP A 48 0.70 -16.96 4.72
C ASP A 48 1.42 -17.25 6.04
N THR A 49 1.31 -16.31 6.97
CA THR A 49 1.97 -16.42 8.29
C THR A 49 1.06 -16.98 9.38
N SER A 50 -0.26 -16.95 9.16
CA SER A 50 -1.29 -17.58 9.99
C SER A 50 -2.61 -17.70 9.23
N ASP A 51 -3.58 -18.42 9.79
CA ASP A 51 -4.94 -18.51 9.21
C ASP A 51 -5.64 -17.15 9.14
N GLU A 52 -5.38 -16.26 10.10
CA GLU A 52 -5.90 -14.89 10.11
C GLU A 52 -5.28 -14.05 8.99
N ASP A 53 -3.97 -14.19 8.77
CA ASP A 53 -3.25 -13.52 7.68
C ASP A 53 -3.76 -13.99 6.32
N ALA A 54 -3.93 -15.31 6.14
CA ALA A 54 -4.51 -15.89 4.93
C ALA A 54 -5.91 -15.33 4.65
N LYS A 55 -6.77 -15.22 5.68
CA LYS A 55 -8.11 -14.62 5.55
C LYS A 55 -8.05 -13.13 5.20
N LEU A 56 -7.16 -12.38 5.83
CA LEU A 56 -6.99 -10.94 5.57
C LEU A 56 -6.55 -10.70 4.13
N ARG A 57 -5.55 -11.46 3.66
CA ARG A 57 -5.01 -11.38 2.30
C ARG A 57 -6.05 -11.81 1.26
N ALA A 58 -6.76 -12.91 1.50
CA ALA A 58 -7.85 -13.37 0.63
C ALA A 58 -8.99 -12.34 0.52
N GLY A 59 -9.33 -11.69 1.63
CA GLY A 59 -10.29 -10.58 1.65
C GLY A 59 -9.84 -9.40 0.79
N PHE A 60 -8.56 -9.02 0.89
CA PHE A 60 -7.99 -7.95 0.08
C PHE A 60 -7.94 -8.27 -1.41
N SER A 61 -7.47 -9.46 -1.80
CA SER A 61 -7.49 -9.89 -3.21
C SER A 61 -8.92 -9.90 -3.76
N SER A 62 -9.90 -10.36 -2.97
CA SER A 62 -11.32 -10.36 -3.38
C SER A 62 -11.87 -8.95 -3.61
N SER A 63 -11.42 -7.94 -2.87
CA SER A 63 -11.86 -6.55 -3.06
C SER A 63 -11.43 -5.90 -4.38
N MET A 64 -10.46 -6.47 -5.10
CA MET A 64 -10.10 -6.02 -6.46
C MET A 64 -11.26 -6.07 -7.46
N ARG A 65 -12.31 -6.84 -7.18
CA ARG A 65 -13.51 -6.90 -8.03
C ARG A 65 -14.30 -5.60 -8.04
N ASP A 66 -14.31 -4.90 -6.90
CA ASP A 66 -15.14 -3.72 -6.67
C ASP A 66 -14.30 -2.44 -6.49
N THR A 67 -13.00 -2.57 -6.24
CA THR A 67 -12.09 -1.45 -5.96
C THR A 67 -10.86 -1.51 -6.86
N GLN A 68 -10.46 -0.35 -7.36
CA GLN A 68 -9.22 -0.20 -8.13
C GLN A 68 -8.08 0.24 -7.22
N TYR A 69 -6.91 -0.34 -7.43
CA TYR A 69 -5.72 -0.07 -6.64
C TYR A 69 -4.59 0.46 -7.50
N VAL A 70 -3.72 1.22 -6.86
CA VAL A 70 -2.46 1.69 -7.42
C VAL A 70 -1.34 1.32 -6.46
N MET A 71 -0.16 1.10 -7.00
CA MET A 71 1.05 0.88 -6.22
C MET A 71 2.00 2.05 -6.47
N LYS A 72 2.38 2.73 -5.39
CA LYS A 72 3.45 3.72 -5.41
C LYS A 72 4.76 3.02 -5.02
N THR A 73 5.76 3.13 -5.87
CA THR A 73 7.09 2.53 -5.66
C THR A 73 8.17 3.56 -5.84
N LEU A 74 9.30 3.36 -5.18
CA LEU A 74 10.48 4.19 -5.38
C LEU A 74 11.05 3.93 -6.78
N ARG A 75 11.47 5.00 -7.44
CA ARG A 75 12.19 4.93 -8.71
C ARG A 75 13.53 4.22 -8.54
N THR A 76 13.89 3.39 -9.52
CA THR A 76 15.16 2.62 -9.52
C THR A 76 16.32 3.36 -10.17
N ASP A 77 16.05 4.51 -10.79
CA ASP A 77 17.02 5.33 -11.52
C ASP A 77 17.48 6.58 -10.74
N LEU A 78 17.30 6.58 -9.42
CA LEU A 78 17.69 7.70 -8.55
C LEU A 78 19.18 7.65 -8.18
N PRO A 79 19.87 8.81 -8.11
CA PRO A 79 21.13 8.93 -7.41
C PRO A 79 21.00 8.52 -5.94
N GLU A 80 22.08 8.03 -5.32
CA GLU A 80 22.07 7.50 -3.95
C GLU A 80 21.45 8.46 -2.93
N GLU A 81 21.82 9.75 -2.96
CA GLU A 81 21.26 10.75 -2.04
C GLU A 81 19.75 10.95 -2.21
N GLU A 82 19.25 10.90 -3.44
CA GLU A 82 17.81 11.02 -3.73
C GLU A 82 17.07 9.73 -3.39
N TYR A 83 17.72 8.58 -3.57
CA TYR A 83 17.19 7.28 -3.18
C TYR A 83 16.94 7.22 -1.67
N THR A 84 17.91 7.64 -0.84
CA THR A 84 17.73 7.70 0.62
C THR A 84 16.59 8.63 1.02
N LYS A 85 16.53 9.84 0.44
CA LYS A 85 15.44 10.79 0.71
C LYS A 85 14.08 10.21 0.31
N GLY A 86 14.00 9.57 -0.85
CA GLY A 86 12.79 8.97 -1.36
C GLY A 86 12.27 7.81 -0.52
N ILE A 87 13.15 6.97 0.05
CA ILE A 87 12.74 5.92 1.00
C ILE A 87 12.08 6.54 2.24
N VAL A 88 12.73 7.55 2.83
CA VAL A 88 12.23 8.22 4.05
C VAL A 88 10.89 8.88 3.78
N ASP A 89 10.76 9.59 2.66
CA ASP A 89 9.53 10.25 2.24
C ASP A 89 8.38 9.23 2.05
N LEU A 90 8.64 8.14 1.32
CA LEU A 90 7.65 7.08 1.09
C LEU A 90 7.20 6.40 2.40
N ALA A 91 8.11 6.22 3.35
CA ALA A 91 7.78 5.65 4.67
C ALA A 91 6.91 6.60 5.51
N ILE A 92 7.22 7.90 5.51
CA ILE A 92 6.42 8.92 6.20
C ILE A 92 5.03 9.05 5.57
N GLU A 93 4.95 9.05 4.24
CA GLU A 93 3.67 9.07 3.53
C GLU A 93 2.80 7.85 3.88
N ALA A 94 3.40 6.65 3.93
CA ALA A 94 2.68 5.43 4.30
C ALA A 94 2.17 5.49 5.74
N ASP A 95 3.00 5.93 6.69
CA ASP A 95 2.59 6.11 8.09
C ASP A 95 1.44 7.11 8.20
N PHE A 96 1.56 8.26 7.53
CA PHE A 96 0.51 9.29 7.52
C PHE A 96 -0.81 8.79 6.91
N LEU A 97 -0.75 8.10 5.76
CA LEU A 97 -1.95 7.54 5.12
C LEU A 97 -2.55 6.36 5.89
N SER A 98 -1.81 5.70 6.78
CA SER A 98 -2.29 4.53 7.54
C SER A 98 -3.41 4.87 8.52
N VAL A 99 -3.42 6.11 9.01
CA VAL A 99 -4.40 6.60 9.99
C VAL A 99 -5.48 7.48 9.39
N LEU A 100 -5.35 7.87 8.11
CA LEU A 100 -6.33 8.73 7.45
C LEU A 100 -7.51 7.91 6.90
N SER A 101 -8.72 8.38 7.20
CA SER A 101 -9.97 7.79 6.69
C SER A 101 -10.98 8.88 6.42
N HIS A 102 -11.11 9.29 5.16
CA HIS A 102 -12.03 10.34 4.73
C HIS A 102 -12.48 10.09 3.29
N GLU A 103 -13.74 10.38 2.96
CA GLU A 103 -14.33 10.12 1.63
C GLU A 103 -13.56 10.79 0.48
N ASN A 104 -13.09 12.02 0.71
CA ASN A 104 -12.36 12.81 -0.29
C ASN A 104 -10.83 12.65 -0.22
N VAL A 105 -10.33 11.65 0.52
CA VAL A 105 -8.89 11.36 0.63
C VAL A 105 -8.65 9.90 0.25
N VAL A 106 -7.64 9.66 -0.59
CA VAL A 106 -7.27 8.30 -0.98
C VAL A 106 -6.91 7.47 0.27
N SER A 107 -7.45 6.26 0.36
CA SER A 107 -7.20 5.37 1.49
C SER A 107 -6.02 4.44 1.21
N MET A 108 -5.18 4.21 2.22
CA MET A 108 -4.25 3.07 2.20
C MET A 108 -5.00 1.78 2.57
N ARG A 109 -4.66 0.67 1.92
CA ARG A 109 -5.35 -0.61 2.06
C ARG A 109 -4.39 -1.77 2.10
#